data_AF-A0A6S7H8L4-F1
#
_entry.id   AF-A0A6S7H8L4-F1
#
_cell.length_a   1.000
_cell.length_b   1.000
_cell.length_c   1.000
_cell.angle_alpha   90.00
_cell.angle_beta   90.00
_cell.angle_gamma   90.00
#
_symmetry.space_group_name_H-M   'P 1'
#
loop_
_entity.id
_entity.type
_entity.pdbx_description
1 polymer ?
#
loop_
_entity_poly.entity_id
_entity_poly.type
_entity_poly.pdbx_seq_one_letter_code
_entity_poly.pdbx_strand_id
1 'polypeptide(L)'
;MHNEEVLEDLKAADITDAKCITQHPGFNCFCLQKWSLKMSADGYKTKSKARYRQLEGENRFLRSVSYRGFTRMVYRFLGNKRIPLPACAYMAIRKTFPVSEKEEFTGYVDESD
;
A
#
# COMPACT_ATOMS: atom_id res chain seq x y z
N MET A 1 2.62 14.77 6.82
CA MET A 1 1.54 15.18 5.93
C MET A 1 0.68 16.11 6.76
N HIS A 2 0.78 17.40 6.49
CA HIS A 2 -0.03 18.39 7.20
C HIS A 2 -1.45 18.28 6.62
N ASN A 3 -2.46 18.27 7.49
CA ASN A 3 -3.85 17.97 7.13
C ASN A 3 -4.39 18.91 6.03
N GLU A 4 -3.85 20.14 5.98
CA GLU A 4 -4.19 21.18 5.01
C GLU A 4 -3.90 20.79 3.56
N GLU A 5 -2.72 20.24 3.26
CA GLU A 5 -2.34 19.77 1.92
C GLU A 5 -3.31 18.71 1.39
N VAL A 6 -3.76 17.81 2.27
CA VAL A 6 -4.73 16.77 1.93
C VAL A 6 -6.08 17.37 1.58
N LEU A 7 -6.53 18.40 2.30
CA LEU A 7 -7.79 19.08 2.03
C LEU A 7 -7.75 19.87 0.72
N GLU A 8 -6.60 20.47 0.38
CA GLU A 8 -6.39 21.15 -0.90
C GLU A 8 -6.47 20.18 -2.06
N ASP A 9 -5.75 19.05 -1.99
CA ASP A 9 -5.77 18.01 -3.02
C ASP A 9 -7.17 17.39 -3.18
N LEU A 10 -7.90 17.18 -2.08
CA LEU A 10 -9.27 16.67 -2.14
C LEU A 10 -10.21 17.67 -2.83
N LYS A 11 -10.08 18.97 -2.55
CA LYS A 11 -10.84 20.03 -3.25
C LYS A 11 -10.48 20.09 -4.73
N ALA A 12 -9.19 19.99 -5.07
CA ALA A 12 -8.73 19.98 -6.47
C ALA A 12 -9.26 18.78 -7.25
N ALA A 13 -9.47 17.64 -6.58
CA ALA A 13 -10.08 16.44 -7.15
C ALA A 13 -11.63 16.45 -7.15
N ASP A 14 -12.26 17.57 -6.77
CA ASP A 14 -13.71 17.72 -6.63
C ASP A 14 -14.34 16.71 -5.64
N ILE A 15 -13.57 16.31 -4.62
CA ILE A 15 -14.02 15.41 -3.54
C ILE A 15 -14.36 16.27 -2.32
N THR A 16 -15.65 16.51 -2.12
CA THR A 16 -16.17 17.33 -1.00
C THR A 16 -16.46 16.53 0.27
N ASP A 17 -16.75 15.23 0.14
CA ASP A 17 -17.06 14.31 1.25
C ASP A 17 -16.32 12.97 1.08
N ALA A 18 -15.08 12.92 1.56
CA ALA A 18 -14.26 11.72 1.52
C ALA A 18 -14.69 10.71 2.61
N LYS A 19 -15.36 9.63 2.20
CA LYS A 19 -15.89 8.58 3.10
C LYS A 19 -14.93 7.40 3.30
N CYS A 20 -13.95 7.24 2.41
CA CYS A 20 -13.05 6.09 2.42
C CYS A 20 -11.58 6.53 2.27
N ILE A 21 -10.68 5.82 2.95
CA ILE A 21 -9.24 6.06 2.84
C ILE A 21 -8.69 5.88 1.42
N THR A 22 -9.37 5.13 0.57
CA THR A 22 -8.96 4.97 -0.84
C THR A 22 -9.16 6.25 -1.66
N GLN A 23 -9.96 7.21 -1.16
CA GLN A 23 -10.15 8.54 -1.76
C GLN A 23 -9.08 9.53 -1.29
N HIS A 24 -8.27 9.18 -0.28
CA HIS A 24 -7.18 10.03 0.14
C HIS A 24 -6.20 10.22 -1.03
N PRO A 25 -5.78 11.45 -1.35
CA PRO A 25 -4.92 11.73 -2.52
C PRO A 25 -3.61 10.94 -2.48
N GLY A 26 -2.99 10.85 -1.30
CA GLY A 26 -1.82 10.01 -1.06
C GLY A 26 -2.03 8.51 -1.33
N PHE A 27 -3.26 7.97 -1.27
CA PHE A 27 -3.51 6.54 -1.48
C PHE A 27 -3.12 6.13 -2.90
N ASN A 28 -3.49 6.92 -3.91
CA ASN A 28 -3.09 6.65 -5.30
C ASN A 28 -1.57 6.66 -5.44
N CYS A 29 -0.92 7.72 -4.96
CA CYS A 29 0.53 7.90 -5.07
C CYS A 29 1.33 6.79 -4.35
N PHE A 30 0.94 6.42 -3.12
CA PHE A 30 1.71 5.48 -2.30
C PHE A 30 1.29 4.02 -2.45
N CYS A 31 0.07 3.74 -2.93
CA CYS A 31 -0.46 2.37 -2.96
C CYS A 31 -0.77 1.85 -4.36
N LEU A 32 -1.05 2.69 -5.35
CA LEU A 32 -1.51 2.25 -6.68
C LEU A 32 -0.55 2.63 -7.82
N GLN A 33 0.28 3.66 -7.66
CA GLN A 33 1.18 4.14 -8.71
C GLN A 33 2.46 3.31 -8.84
N LYS A 34 2.60 2.62 -9.98
CA LYS A 34 3.70 1.67 -10.27
C LYS A 34 5.09 2.25 -10.02
N TRP A 35 5.38 3.44 -10.54
CA TRP A 35 6.73 4.03 -10.45
C TRP A 35 7.07 4.50 -9.03
N SER A 36 6.10 5.08 -8.33
CA SER A 36 6.23 5.45 -6.92
C SER A 36 6.52 4.22 -6.05
N LEU A 37 5.81 3.11 -6.31
CA LEU A 37 6.04 1.84 -5.62
C LEU A 37 7.46 1.31 -5.89
N LYS A 38 7.91 1.29 -7.15
CA LYS A 38 9.27 0.85 -7.48
C LYS A 38 10.34 1.70 -6.78
N MET A 39 10.18 3.02 -6.78
CA MET A 39 11.10 3.94 -6.11
C MET A 39 11.11 3.73 -4.58
N SER A 40 9.94 3.53 -3.97
CA SER A 40 9.84 3.37 -2.52
C SER A 40 10.25 1.98 -2.01
N ALA A 41 10.30 0.97 -2.88
CA ALA A 41 10.57 -0.42 -2.52
C ALA A 41 11.93 -0.60 -1.82
N ASP A 42 12.97 0.13 -2.25
CA ASP A 42 14.31 0.07 -1.66
C ASP A 42 14.35 0.54 -0.20
N GLY A 43 13.40 1.39 0.20
CA GLY A 43 13.23 1.84 1.57
C GLY A 43 12.60 0.80 2.49
N TYR A 44 12.00 -0.27 1.94
CA TYR A 44 11.36 -1.31 2.71
C TYR A 44 12.23 -2.56 2.83
N LYS A 45 12.25 -3.12 4.03
CA LYS A 45 12.92 -4.39 4.32
C LYS A 45 11.92 -5.40 4.88
N THR A 46 12.16 -6.67 4.59
CA THR A 46 11.47 -7.79 5.25
C THR A 46 11.90 -7.87 6.72
N LYS A 47 11.23 -8.70 7.53
CA LYS A 47 11.67 -8.99 8.91
C LYS A 47 13.11 -9.51 8.96
N SER A 48 13.52 -10.33 7.99
CA SER A 48 14.90 -10.83 7.83
C SER A 48 15.89 -9.77 7.32
N LYS A 49 15.50 -8.49 7.25
CA LYS A 49 16.27 -7.36 6.72
C LYS A 49 16.63 -7.50 5.23
N ALA A 50 16.05 -8.45 4.52
CA ALA A 50 16.20 -8.59 3.08
C ALA A 50 15.43 -7.49 2.34
N ARG A 51 15.94 -7.08 1.18
CA ARG A 51 15.21 -6.18 0.28
C ARG A 51 14.08 -6.95 -0.42
N TYR A 52 12.98 -6.27 -0.71
CA TYR A 52 11.95 -6.81 -1.59
C TYR A 52 12.57 -6.97 -3.00
N ARG A 53 12.53 -8.19 -3.56
CA ARG A 53 13.05 -8.48 -4.90
C ARG A 53 11.90 -8.76 -5.85
N GLN A 54 12.07 -8.39 -7.13
CA GLN A 54 11.12 -8.66 -8.21
C GLN A 54 11.12 -10.12 -8.72
N LEU A 55 11.64 -11.08 -7.93
CA LEU A 55 11.87 -12.45 -8.41
C LEU A 55 10.57 -13.24 -8.65
N GLU A 56 9.51 -12.92 -7.90
CA GLU A 56 8.25 -13.69 -7.89
C GLU A 56 7.10 -12.89 -8.55
N GLY A 57 7.36 -12.30 -9.73
CA GLY A 57 6.35 -11.59 -10.53
C GLY A 57 6.13 -10.12 -10.16
N GLU A 58 6.02 -9.26 -11.19
CA GLU A 58 5.94 -7.80 -11.00
C GLU A 58 4.73 -7.40 -10.14
N ASN A 59 3.55 -7.96 -10.39
CA ASN A 59 2.34 -7.62 -9.64
C ASN A 59 2.41 -8.05 -8.17
N ARG A 60 2.99 -9.22 -7.86
CA ARG A 60 3.13 -9.70 -6.49
C ARG A 60 4.13 -8.84 -5.70
N PHE A 61 5.22 -8.44 -6.35
CA PHE A 61 6.15 -7.47 -5.81
C PHE A 61 5.45 -6.13 -5.53
N LEU A 62 4.73 -5.57 -6.50
CA LEU A 62 4.03 -4.30 -6.36
C LEU A 62 2.96 -4.36 -5.25
N ARG A 63 2.14 -5.41 -5.18
CA ARG A 63 1.18 -5.62 -4.06
C ARG A 63 1.87 -5.56 -2.70
N SER A 64 2.98 -6.28 -2.55
CA SER A 64 3.71 -6.35 -1.27
C SER A 64 4.22 -4.97 -0.85
N VAL A 65 4.76 -4.21 -1.81
CA VAL A 65 5.22 -2.84 -1.58
C VAL A 65 4.04 -1.91 -1.29
N SER A 66 2.93 -2.03 -2.00
CA SER A 66 1.70 -1.24 -1.77
C SER A 66 1.14 -1.43 -0.37
N TYR A 67 1.11 -2.67 0.14
CA TYR A 67 0.66 -2.93 1.50
C TYR A 67 1.53 -2.19 2.53
N ARG A 68 2.86 -2.18 2.32
CA ARG A 68 3.79 -1.44 3.18
C ARG A 68 3.66 0.08 3.02
N GLY A 69 3.46 0.54 1.79
CA GLY A 69 3.23 1.94 1.45
C GLY A 69 1.99 2.49 2.16
N PHE A 70 0.89 1.74 2.17
CA PHE A 70 -0.32 2.09 2.92
C PHE A 70 -0.04 2.25 4.41
N THR A 71 0.57 1.25 5.04
CA THR A 71 0.90 1.31 6.47
C THR A 71 1.81 2.50 6.78
N ARG A 72 2.78 2.80 5.90
CA ARG A 72 3.68 3.94 6.04
C ARG A 72 2.97 5.28 5.88
N MET A 73 1.99 5.37 4.98
CA MET A 73 1.16 6.56 4.77
C MET A 73 0.32 6.86 6.02
N VAL A 74 -0.34 5.84 6.59
CA VAL A 74 -1.29 6.02 7.70
C VAL A 74 -0.60 6.15 9.04
N TYR A 75 0.33 5.24 9.35
CA TYR A 75 0.92 5.10 10.68
C TYR A 75 2.34 5.64 10.77
N ARG A 76 2.89 6.18 9.68
CA ARG A 76 4.29 6.58 9.58
C ARG A 76 5.21 5.39 9.89
N PHE A 77 5.94 5.43 11.00
CA PHE A 77 6.88 4.37 11.35
C PHE A 77 6.26 3.38 12.33
N LEU A 78 6.03 2.15 11.87
CA LEU A 78 5.38 1.10 12.64
C LEU A 78 6.37 0.10 13.29
N GLY A 79 7.66 0.19 12.95
CA GLY A 79 8.69 -0.73 13.44
C GLY A 79 8.38 -2.18 13.09
N ASN A 80 8.35 -3.05 14.11
CA ASN A 80 8.05 -4.48 13.97
C ASN A 80 6.55 -4.82 14.08
N LYS A 81 5.70 -3.85 14.44
CA LYS A 81 4.26 -4.09 14.52
C LYS A 81 3.69 -4.29 13.11
N ARG A 82 2.77 -5.22 12.96
CA ARG A 82 2.01 -5.45 11.73
C ARG A 82 0.54 -5.13 12.03
N ILE A 83 -0.06 -4.31 11.18
CA ILE A 83 -1.48 -3.94 11.29
C ILE A 83 -2.15 -4.40 9.98
N PRO A 84 -3.25 -5.17 10.05
CA PRO A 84 -3.99 -5.58 8.87
C PRO A 84 -4.59 -4.36 8.16
N LEU A 85 -4.62 -4.39 6.83
CA LEU A 85 -5.23 -3.31 6.04
C LEU A 85 -6.76 -3.45 6.04
N PRO A 86 -7.51 -2.34 5.90
CA PRO A 86 -8.95 -2.43 5.71
C PRO A 86 -9.28 -3.10 4.37
N ALA A 87 -10.45 -3.74 4.30
CA ALA A 87 -10.89 -4.50 3.12
C ALA A 87 -10.89 -3.65 1.84
N CYS A 88 -11.33 -2.39 1.93
CA CYS A 88 -11.35 -1.47 0.79
C CYS A 88 -9.95 -1.24 0.19
N ALA A 89 -8.92 -1.09 1.03
CA ALA A 89 -7.55 -0.92 0.58
C ALA A 89 -7.02 -2.21 -0.07
N TYR A 90 -7.29 -3.38 0.53
CA TYR A 90 -6.95 -4.67 -0.08
C TYR A 90 -7.57 -4.83 -1.46
N MET A 91 -8.88 -4.59 -1.58
CA MET A 91 -9.61 -4.73 -2.84
C MET A 91 -9.07 -3.80 -3.91
N ALA A 92 -8.83 -2.52 -3.59
CA ALA A 92 -8.28 -1.55 -4.53
C ALA A 92 -6.90 -1.99 -5.03
N ILE A 93 -5.98 -2.35 -4.13
CA ILE A 93 -4.63 -2.79 -4.48
C ILE A 93 -4.65 -4.08 -5.30
N ARG A 94 -5.47 -5.06 -4.93
CA ARG A 94 -5.59 -6.35 -5.63
C ARG A 94 -6.22 -6.20 -7.01
N LYS A 95 -7.14 -5.23 -7.19
CA LYS A 95 -7.71 -4.89 -8.50
C LYS A 95 -6.65 -4.26 -9.42
N THR A 96 -5.82 -3.36 -8.89
CA THR A 96 -4.75 -2.71 -9.66
C THR A 96 -3.62 -3.66 -10.01
N PHE A 97 -3.27 -4.58 -9.10
CA PHE A 97 -2.21 -5.56 -9.28
C PHE A 97 -2.78 -6.98 -9.14
N PRO A 98 -3.39 -7.54 -10.19
CA PRO A 98 -4.05 -8.85 -10.14
C PRO A 98 -3.05 -10.00 -10.01
N VAL A 99 -3.52 -11.13 -9.47
CA VAL A 99 -2.77 -12.41 -9.47
C VAL A 99 -2.69 -12.98 -10.89
N SER A 100 -1.63 -13.74 -11.17
CA SER A 100 -1.59 -14.59 -12.35
C SER A 100 -2.45 -15.83 -12.13
N GLU A 101 -2.83 -16.53 -13.20
CA GLU A 101 -3.70 -17.72 -13.14
C GLU A 101 -3.19 -18.85 -12.23
N LYS A 102 -1.91 -18.81 -11.84
CA LYS A 102 -1.24 -19.82 -11.01
C LYS A 102 -1.04 -19.38 -9.56
N GLU A 103 -1.47 -18.18 -9.19
CA GLU A 103 -1.29 -17.61 -7.85
C GLU A 103 -2.63 -17.32 -7.19
N GLU A 104 -2.73 -17.62 -5.89
CA GLU A 104 -3.84 -17.20 -5.05
C GLU A 104 -3.45 -16.02 -4.14
N PHE A 105 -4.45 -15.23 -3.73
CA PHE A 105 -4.20 -14.16 -2.77
C PHE A 105 -3.97 -14.75 -1.37
N THR A 106 -2.77 -14.57 -0.84
CA THR A 106 -2.49 -14.85 0.57
C THR A 106 -3.05 -13.74 1.46
N GLY A 107 -3.77 -14.13 2.52
CA GLY A 107 -4.30 -13.23 3.54
C GLY A 107 -3.22 -12.67 4.48
N TYR A 108 -3.66 -11.87 5.43
CA TYR A 108 -2.80 -11.47 6.55
C TYR A 108 -2.60 -12.66 7.48
N VAL A 109 -1.35 -12.97 7.81
CA VAL A 109 -0.98 -14.04 8.73
C VAL A 109 -0.51 -13.40 10.02
N ASP A 110 -1.25 -13.63 11.09
CA ASP A 110 -0.81 -13.31 12.44
C ASP A 110 0.26 -14.31 12.86
N GLU A 111 1.48 -13.81 12.99
CA GLU A 111 2.62 -14.56 13.55
C GLU A 111 2.66 -14.36 15.06
N SER A 112 1.52 -14.54 15.73
CA SER A 112 1.44 -14.60 17.19
C SER A 112 1.90 -15.98 17.63
N ASP A 113 3.22 -16.14 17.75
CA ASP A 113 3.89 -17.13 18.61
C ASP A 113 4.38 -16.43 19.89
#